data_AF-A0A6B3IAH0-F1
#
_entry.id   AF-A0A6B3IAH0-F1
#
_cell.length_a   1.000
_cell.length_b   1.000
_cell.length_c   1.000
_cell.angle_alpha   90.00
_cell.angle_beta   90.00
_cell.angle_gamma   90.00
#
_symmetry.space_group_name_H-M   'P 1'
#
loop_
_entity.id
_entity.type
_entity.pdbx_description
1 polymer ?
#
loop_
_entity_poly.entity_id
_entity_poly.type
_entity_poly.pdbx_seq_one_letter_code
_entity_poly.pdbx_strand_id
1 'polypeptide(L)'
;LVLRICRERAAAGDAVVVVLHDLGLAAAYADRVAVLHEGRIAVVGPPQEIFDGELLGEVYRQPVEVFPHPRTGTPLVVPVRP
;
A
#
# COMPACT_ATOMS: atom_id res chain seq x y z
N LEU A 1 10.59 -7.91 -11.98
CA LEU A 1 9.23 -7.33 -11.91
C LEU A 1 9.32 -5.85 -12.22
N VAL A 2 8.34 -5.25 -12.91
CA VAL A 2 8.33 -3.82 -13.26
C VAL A 2 8.55 -2.93 -12.03
N LEU A 3 7.98 -3.28 -10.87
CA LEU A 3 8.13 -2.50 -9.64
C LEU A 3 9.57 -2.45 -9.09
N ARG A 4 10.38 -3.48 -9.33
CA ARG A 4 11.81 -3.43 -8.98
C ARG A 4 12.51 -2.33 -9.79
N ILE A 5 12.20 -2.23 -11.07
CA ILE A 5 12.76 -1.19 -11.95
C ILE A 5 12.26 0.18 -11.50
N CYS A 6 10.96 0.33 -11.20
CA CYS A 6 10.41 1.57 -10.63
C CYS A 6 11.17 2.02 -9.38
N ARG A 7 11.45 1.09 -8.45
CA ARG A 7 12.21 1.38 -7.23
C ARG A 7 13.65 1.78 -7.52
N GLU A 8 14.33 1.12 -8.46
CA GLU A 8 15.68 1.48 -8.89
C GLU A 8 15.73 2.87 -9.53
N ARG A 9 14.74 3.22 -10.36
CA ARG A 9 14.62 4.57 -10.96
C ARG A 9 14.38 5.63 -9.89
N ALA A 10 13.50 5.37 -8.93
CA ALA A 10 13.27 6.29 -7.81
C ALA A 10 14.54 6.49 -6.97
N ALA A 11 15.28 5.41 -6.66
CA ALA A 11 16.56 5.50 -5.97
C ALA A 11 17.64 6.24 -6.77
N ALA A 12 17.53 6.29 -8.10
CA ALA A 12 18.39 7.06 -8.98
C ALA A 12 17.99 8.55 -9.11
N GLY A 13 16.93 8.98 -8.42
CA GLY A 13 16.49 10.39 -8.37
C GLY A 13 15.26 10.72 -9.22
N ASP A 14 14.67 9.75 -9.91
CA ASP A 14 13.44 9.98 -10.68
C ASP A 14 12.20 10.05 -9.76
N ALA A 15 11.22 10.87 -10.13
CA ALA A 15 9.88 10.76 -9.55
C ALA A 15 9.09 9.66 -10.28
N VAL A 16 8.65 8.64 -9.54
CA VAL A 16 7.87 7.53 -10.09
C VAL A 16 6.50 7.47 -9.43
N VAL A 17 5.44 7.49 -10.25
CA VAL A 17 4.06 7.31 -9.81
C VAL A 17 3.50 6.05 -10.46
N VAL A 18 2.94 5.16 -9.64
CA VAL A 18 2.33 3.90 -10.10
C VAL A 18 0.97 3.76 -9.46
N VAL A 19 -0.02 3.31 -10.25
CA VAL A 19 -1.35 2.95 -9.74
C VAL A 19 -1.41 1.44 -9.59
N LEU A 20 -1.72 0.98 -8.38
CA LEU A 20 -1.73 -0.45 -8.02
C LEU A 20 -3.08 -0.83 -7.43
N HIS A 21 -3.55 -2.03 -7.79
CA HIS A 21 -4.69 -2.67 -7.12
C HIS A 21 -4.23 -3.57 -5.96
N ASP A 22 -2.95 -3.98 -5.97
CA ASP A 22 -2.37 -4.88 -4.98
C ASP A 22 -1.68 -4.07 -3.87
N LEU A 23 -2.25 -4.14 -2.67
CA LEU A 23 -1.75 -3.46 -1.47
C LEU A 23 -0.41 -4.05 -0.98
N GLY A 24 -0.16 -5.34 -1.16
CA GLY A 24 1.11 -5.96 -0.79
C GLY A 24 2.27 -5.44 -1.63
N LEU A 25 2.05 -5.27 -2.94
CA LEU A 25 3.02 -4.64 -3.83
C LEU A 25 3.23 -3.16 -3.50
N ALA A 26 2.16 -2.43 -3.18
CA ALA A 26 2.28 -1.05 -2.72
C ALA A 26 3.11 -0.96 -1.44
N ALA A 27 2.82 -1.79 -0.44
CA ALA A 27 3.55 -1.85 0.83
C ALA A 27 5.02 -2.25 0.67
N ALA A 28 5.34 -3.12 -0.29
CA ALA A 28 6.69 -3.62 -0.49
C ALA A 28 7.59 -2.67 -1.28
N TYR A 29 7.04 -1.89 -2.22
CA TYR A 29 7.85 -1.12 -3.17
C TYR A 29 7.71 0.40 -3.04
N ALA A 30 6.57 0.92 -2.58
CA ALA A 30 6.33 2.34 -2.51
C ALA A 30 6.92 2.98 -1.25
N ASP A 31 7.55 4.15 -1.40
CA ASP A 31 7.99 4.95 -0.26
C ASP A 31 6.80 5.67 0.39
N ARG A 32 5.80 6.04 -0.41
CA ARG A 32 4.53 6.64 0.04
C ARG A 32 3.38 6.10 -0.82
N VAL A 33 2.21 5.95 -0.22
CA VAL A 33 0.97 5.58 -0.90
C VAL A 33 -0.07 6.66 -0.67
N ALA A 34 -0.80 7.01 -1.72
CA ALA A 34 -2.03 7.79 -1.65
C ALA A 34 -3.21 6.84 -1.84
N VAL A 35 -4.09 6.76 -0.85
CA VAL A 35 -5.32 5.97 -0.94
C VAL A 35 -6.43 6.86 -1.46
N LEU A 36 -7.09 6.43 -2.54
CA LEU A 36 -8.18 7.16 -3.17
C LEU A 36 -9.53 6.53 -2.79
N HIS A 37 -10.48 7.37 -2.39
CA HIS A 37 -11.85 6.98 -2.06
C HIS A 37 -12.82 8.04 -2.60
N GLU A 38 -13.84 7.63 -3.35
CA GLU A 38 -14.87 8.51 -3.91
C GLU A 38 -14.30 9.75 -4.65
N GLY A 39 -13.26 9.52 -5.46
CA GLY A 39 -12.60 10.57 -6.25
C GLY A 39 -11.73 11.55 -5.45
N ARG A 40 -11.50 11.29 -4.15
CA ARG A 40 -10.67 12.11 -3.26
C ARG A 40 -9.57 11.28 -2.61
N ILE A 41 -8.48 11.93 -2.25
CA ILE A 41 -7.43 11.31 -1.45
C ILE A 41 -7.96 11.19 -0.02
N ALA A 42 -8.12 9.96 0.45
CA ALA A 42 -8.49 9.68 1.84
C ALA A 42 -7.29 9.90 2.78
N VAL A 43 -6.11 9.40 2.38
CA VAL A 43 -4.86 9.58 3.13
C VAL A 43 -3.64 9.46 2.22
N VAL A 44 -2.53 10.10 2.60
CA VAL A 44 -1.21 9.89 1.97
C VAL A 44 -0.13 9.74 3.03
N GLY A 45 0.66 8.68 2.96
CA GLY A 45 1.78 8.46 3.87
C GLY A 45 2.56 7.19 3.56
N PRO A 46 3.59 6.87 4.37
CA PRO A 46 4.27 5.59 4.31
C PRO A 46 3.28 4.45 4.58
N PRO A 47 3.30 3.34 3.80
CA PRO A 47 2.36 2.23 4.00
C PRO A 47 2.32 1.71 5.44
N GLN A 48 3.46 1.71 6.14
CA GLN A 48 3.60 1.27 7.53
C GLN A 48 2.76 2.10 8.52
N GLU A 49 2.48 3.36 8.16
CA GLU A 49 1.77 4.31 9.02
C GLU A 49 0.29 4.43 8.65
N ILE A 50 -0.05 4.21 7.37
CA ILE A 50 -1.39 4.50 6.84
C ILE A 50 -2.20 3.26 6.44
N PHE A 51 -1.58 2.08 6.33
CA PHE A 51 -2.34 0.86 6.10
C PHE A 51 -2.95 0.40 7.41
N ASP A 52 -4.22 0.75 7.56
CA ASP A 52 -5.04 0.41 8.70
C ASP A 52 -6.27 -0.40 8.24
N GLY A 53 -6.73 -1.32 9.09
CA GLY A 53 -7.82 -2.24 8.76
C GLY A 53 -9.18 -1.55 8.64
N GLU A 54 -9.43 -0.52 9.46
CA GLU A 54 -10.68 0.26 9.42
C GLU A 54 -10.73 1.09 8.15
N LEU A 55 -9.66 1.87 7.89
CA LEU A 55 -9.55 2.69 6.68
C LEU A 55 -9.65 1.85 5.40
N LEU A 56 -8.84 0.79 5.29
CA LEU A 56 -8.83 -0.04 4.10
C LEU A 56 -10.15 -0.81 3.96
N GLY A 57 -10.78 -1.18 5.08
CA GLY A 57 -12.09 -1.81 5.11
C GLY A 57 -13.18 -0.91 4.52
N GLU A 58 -13.19 0.37 4.87
CA GLU A 58 -14.09 1.38 4.31
C GLU A 58 -13.83 1.60 2.81
N VAL A 59 -12.57 1.83 2.44
CA VAL A 59 -12.18 2.15 1.06
C VAL A 59 -12.47 1.01 0.10
N TYR A 60 -12.11 -0.21 0.47
CA TYR A 60 -12.29 -1.40 -0.36
C TYR A 60 -13.66 -2.08 -0.15
N ARG A 61 -14.48 -1.57 0.78
CA ARG A 61 -15.80 -2.12 1.16
C ARG A 61 -15.74 -3.62 1.50
N GLN A 62 -14.67 -4.02 2.20
CA GLN A 62 -14.38 -5.39 2.55
C GLN A 62 -13.58 -5.42 3.85
N PRO A 63 -14.05 -6.11 4.91
CA PRO A 63 -13.27 -6.26 6.14
C PRO A 63 -11.91 -6.92 5.87
N VAL A 64 -10.85 -6.28 6.35
CA VAL A 64 -9.46 -6.73 6.23
C VAL A 64 -8.74 -6.62 7.56
N GLU A 65 -7.76 -7.48 7.75
CA GLU A 65 -6.75 -7.35 8.81
C GLU A 65 -5.43 -6.88 8.20
N VAL A 66 -4.75 -6.02 8.95
CA VAL A 66 -3.41 -5.54 8.62
C VAL A 66 -2.44 -5.96 9.72
N PHE A 67 -1.37 -6.64 9.36
CA PHE A 67 -0.32 -7.05 10.31
C PHE A 67 1.05 -7.02 9.65
N PRO A 68 2.14 -6.86 10.42
CA PRO A 68 3.49 -6.82 9.84
C PRO A 68 3.88 -8.19 9.27
N HIS A 69 4.47 -8.20 8.07
CA HIS A 69 5.06 -9.41 7.50
C HIS A 69 6.20 -9.92 8.40
N PRO A 70 6.22 -11.22 8.77
CA PRO A 70 7.09 -11.74 9.83
C PRO A 70 8.60 -11.63 9.55
N ARG A 71 9.00 -11.44 8.28
CA ARG A 71 10.42 -11.31 7.91
C ARG A 71 10.84 -9.91 7.50
N THR A 72 9.89 -9.07 7.08
CA THR A 72 10.21 -7.77 6.45
C THR A 72 9.61 -6.59 7.19
N GLY A 73 8.65 -6.81 8.09
CA GLY A 73 7.92 -5.76 8.81
C GLY A 73 6.96 -4.96 7.93
N THR A 74 6.98 -5.12 6.61
CA THR A 74 6.06 -4.46 5.69
C THR A 74 4.62 -4.92 5.94
N PRO A 75 3.61 -4.04 5.88
CA PRO A 75 2.22 -4.42 6.07
C PRO A 75 1.77 -5.54 5.14
N LEU A 76 1.09 -6.53 5.70
CA LEU A 76 0.29 -7.51 4.97
C LEU A 76 -1.17 -7.19 5.20
N VAL A 77 -1.93 -7.16 4.11
CA VAL A 77 -3.38 -6.95 4.14
C VAL A 77 -4.04 -8.25 3.70
N VAL A 78 -4.88 -8.81 4.55
CA VAL A 78 -5.62 -10.05 4.25
C VAL A 78 -7.10 -9.85 4.50
N PRO A 79 -7.99 -10.50 3.72
CA PRO A 79 -9.42 -10.47 4.01
C PRO A 79 -9.69 -11.23 5.31
N VAL A 80 -10.56 -10.68 6.15
CA VAL A 80 -11.13 -11.43 7.27
C VAL A 80 -12.05 -12.52 6.70
N ARG A 81 -11.83 -13.78 7.11
CA ARG A 81 -12.64 -14.93 6.71
C ARG A 81 -13.23 -15.60 7.95
N PRO A 82 -14.49 -16.05 7.91
CA PRO A 82 -15.08 -16.85 8.99
C PRO A 82 -14.44 -18.25 9.10
#